data_AF-A0A497Y6L8-F1
#
_entry.id   AF-A0A497Y6L8-F1
#
_cell.length_a   1.000
_cell.length_b   1.000
_cell.length_c   1.000
_cell.angle_alpha   90.00
_cell.angle_beta   90.00
_cell.angle_gamma   90.00
#
_symmetry.space_group_name_H-M   'P 1'
#
loop_
_entity.id
_entity.type
_entity.pdbx_description
1 polymer ?
#
loop_
_entity_poly.entity_id
_entity_poly.type
_entity_poly.pdbx_seq_one_letter_code
_entity_poly.pdbx_strand_id
1 'polypeptide(L)'
;MFYKIYLENNDLIIETFFLKEKIAIDSIDDIIIFYNRGFNKHKLYTYFNKPIQYELTRKSWFYQILFEIFLAFNTEKFRIYRLYENEIITLMFSLLKPYLPTLIETKDLDLANSFIWMTYDEGGQFKQMKLVYSREGLGLKRVMLKHKILLEK
;
A
#
# COMPACT_ATOMS: atom_id res chain seq x y z
N MET A 1 13.91 -8.32 -1.75
CA MET A 1 14.19 -6.99 -2.32
C MET A 1 14.33 -6.05 -1.15
N PHE A 2 15.45 -5.36 -1.00
CA PHE A 2 15.68 -4.49 0.16
C PHE A 2 14.93 -3.18 -0.05
N TYR A 3 13.97 -2.88 0.83
CA TYR A 3 13.29 -1.61 0.89
C TYR A 3 13.80 -0.86 2.12
N LYS A 4 14.17 0.41 1.95
CA LYS A 4 14.23 1.33 3.08
C LYS A 4 12.89 2.06 3.13
N ILE A 5 12.23 2.00 4.28
CA ILE A 5 10.98 2.72 4.52
C ILE A 5 11.20 3.66 5.69
N TYR A 6 10.92 4.95 5.48
CA TYR A 6 11.12 6.01 6.47
C TYR A 6 10.20 7.19 6.16
N LEU A 7 10.16 8.16 7.08
CA LEU A 7 9.45 9.41 6.89
C LEU A 7 10.43 10.54 6.58
N GLU A 8 10.07 11.42 5.66
CA GLU A 8 10.83 12.63 5.30
C GLU A 8 9.83 13.73 4.95
N ASN A 9 9.83 14.87 5.64
CA ASN A 9 8.98 16.04 5.33
C ASN A 9 7.47 15.72 5.15
N ASN A 10 6.87 14.89 6.02
CA ASN A 10 5.49 14.39 5.91
C ASN A 10 5.20 13.49 4.69
N ASP A 11 6.23 13.04 3.99
CA ASP A 11 6.14 11.98 3.00
C ASP A 11 6.58 10.65 3.62
N LEU A 12 5.83 9.59 3.31
CA LEU A 12 6.30 8.23 3.43
C LEU A 12 7.21 7.95 2.24
N ILE A 13 8.45 7.57 2.54
CA ILE A 13 9.43 7.19 1.54
C ILE A 13 9.52 5.68 1.46
N ILE A 14 9.40 5.14 0.25
CA ILE A 14 9.77 3.77 -0.08
C ILE A 14 10.94 3.82 -1.05
N GLU A 15 12.13 3.50 -0.56
CA GLU A 15 13.37 3.57 -1.32
C GLU A 15 13.88 2.17 -1.65
N THR A 16 14.14 1.97 -2.93
CA THR A 16 14.86 0.83 -3.48
C THR A 16 16.27 1.25 -3.88
N PHE A 17 17.07 0.31 -4.39
CA PHE A 17 18.43 0.60 -4.83
C PHE A 17 18.56 1.70 -5.89
N PHE A 18 17.53 1.92 -6.72
CA PHE A 18 17.58 2.89 -7.83
C PHE A 18 16.46 3.93 -7.79
N LEU A 19 15.34 3.65 -7.12
CA LEU A 19 14.13 4.47 -7.13
C LEU A 19 13.70 4.83 -5.71
N LYS A 20 13.36 6.09 -5.50
CA LYS A 20 12.68 6.61 -4.32
C LYS A 20 11.24 6.95 -4.70
N GLU A 21 10.29 6.33 -4.01
CA GLU A 21 8.86 6.64 -4.11
C GLU A 21 8.50 7.53 -2.94
N LYS A 22 8.04 8.75 -3.21
CA LYS A 22 7.62 9.71 -2.20
C LYS A 22 6.10 9.81 -2.22
N ILE A 23 5.51 9.46 -1.10
CA ILE A 23 4.07 9.37 -0.92
C ILE A 23 3.69 10.37 0.16
N ALA A 24 3.01 11.45 -0.21
CA ALA A 24 2.47 12.38 0.78
C ALA A 24 1.51 11.62 1.70
N ILE A 25 1.75 11.63 3.01
CA ILE A 25 0.93 10.84 3.94
C ILE A 25 -0.53 11.31 3.88
N ASP A 26 -0.73 12.62 3.73
CA ASP A 26 -2.03 13.27 3.55
C ASP A 26 -2.72 12.92 2.22
N SER A 27 -2.10 12.08 1.38
CA SER A 27 -2.67 11.58 0.13
C SER A 27 -3.20 10.15 0.20
N ILE A 28 -2.84 9.39 1.24
CA ILE A 28 -3.29 8.00 1.44
C ILE A 28 -4.80 7.96 1.64
N ASP A 29 -5.50 7.34 0.70
CA ASP A 29 -6.96 7.30 0.66
C ASP A 29 -7.48 6.03 1.31
N ASP A 30 -7.09 4.87 0.79
CA ASP A 30 -7.51 3.56 1.30
C ASP A 30 -6.34 2.58 1.28
N ILE A 31 -6.32 1.66 2.25
CA ILE A 31 -5.33 0.56 2.32
C ILE A 31 -6.08 -0.75 2.54
N ILE A 32 -5.86 -1.71 1.63
CA ILE A 32 -6.38 -3.07 1.73
C ILE A 32 -5.20 -4.04 1.82
N ILE A 33 -5.26 -4.97 2.76
CA ILE A 33 -4.29 -6.06 2.89
C ILE A 33 -4.94 -7.37 2.48
N PHE A 34 -4.23 -8.15 1.67
CA PHE A 34 -4.65 -9.46 1.21
C PHE A 34 -3.64 -10.51 1.68
N TYR A 35 -4.17 -11.66 2.08
CA TYR A 35 -3.38 -12.87 2.19
C TYR A 35 -2.63 -13.15 0.89
N ASN A 36 -1.41 -13.66 1.03
CA ASN A 36 -0.65 -14.22 -0.05
C ASN A 36 -0.12 -15.59 0.38
N ARG A 37 -0.10 -16.55 -0.56
CA ARG A 37 0.28 -17.94 -0.26
C ARG A 37 1.74 -18.11 0.19
N GLY A 38 2.58 -17.10 -0.02
CA GLY A 38 3.95 -17.08 0.47
C GLY A 38 4.03 -16.84 1.98
N PHE A 39 4.91 -17.58 2.66
CA PHE A 39 5.18 -17.41 4.09
C PHE A 39 5.61 -15.95 4.38
N ASN A 40 5.06 -15.36 5.44
CA ASN A 40 5.39 -14.02 5.94
C ASN A 40 5.30 -12.87 4.93
N LYS A 41 4.42 -12.98 3.92
CA LYS A 41 4.20 -11.91 2.94
C LYS A 41 2.73 -11.67 2.71
N HIS A 42 2.36 -10.41 2.48
CA HIS A 42 1.00 -10.00 2.12
C HIS A 42 1.01 -9.02 0.97
N LYS A 43 -0.06 -9.04 0.17
CA LYS A 43 -0.25 -8.03 -0.86
C LYS A 43 -0.91 -6.84 -0.20
N LEU A 44 -0.34 -5.66 -0.41
CA LEU A 44 -0.91 -4.40 0.02
C LEU A 44 -1.36 -3.61 -1.20
N TYR A 45 -2.63 -3.22 -1.20
CA TYR A 45 -3.17 -2.28 -2.16
C TYR A 45 -3.37 -0.96 -1.44
N THR A 46 -2.60 0.04 -1.84
CA THR A 46 -2.68 1.39 -1.30
C THR A 46 -3.13 2.34 -2.39
N TYR A 47 -4.12 3.15 -2.10
CA TYR A 47 -4.71 4.14 -3.01
C TYR A 47 -4.39 5.55 -2.53
N PHE A 48 -4.22 6.47 -3.48
CA PHE A 48 -3.85 7.86 -3.20
C PHE A 48 -4.72 8.84 -3.98
N ASN A 49 -4.98 10.01 -3.38
CA ASN A 49 -5.67 11.11 -4.07
C ASN A 49 -4.71 12.15 -4.69
N LYS A 50 -3.41 12.02 -4.46
CA LYS A 50 -2.33 12.74 -5.14
C LYS A 50 -1.39 11.73 -5.79
N PRO A 51 -0.76 12.06 -6.93
CA PRO A 51 0.15 11.14 -7.59
C PRO A 51 1.42 10.94 -6.76
N ILE A 52 1.94 9.71 -6.78
CA ILE A 52 3.24 9.36 -6.19
C ILE A 52 4.33 10.08 -6.96
N GLN A 53 5.25 10.71 -6.23
CA GLN A 53 6.44 11.31 -6.81
C GLN A 53 7.56 10.28 -6.84
N TYR A 54 8.28 10.24 -7.95
CA TYR A 54 9.36 9.31 -8.17
C TYR A 54 10.67 10.08 -8.33
N GLU A 55 11.71 9.66 -7.64
CA GLU A 55 13.04 10.26 -7.72
C GLU A 55 14.09 9.17 -7.92
N LEU A 56 15.14 9.49 -8.67
CA LEU A 56 16.30 8.64 -8.84
C LEU A 56 17.20 8.72 -7.60
N THR A 57 17.50 7.56 -7.00
CA THR A 57 18.47 7.49 -5.91
C THR A 57 19.91 7.68 -6.41
N ARG A 58 20.18 7.36 -7.69
CA ARG A 58 21.52 7.40 -8.30
C ARG A 58 21.51 8.17 -9.62
N LYS A 59 22.38 9.17 -9.75
CA LYS A 59 22.47 10.05 -10.93
C LYS A 59 23.49 9.59 -11.98
N SER A 60 23.59 8.30 -12.26
CA SER A 60 24.38 7.82 -13.41
C SER A 60 23.51 7.81 -14.68
N TRP A 61 24.12 8.07 -15.83
CA TRP A 61 23.45 8.11 -17.15
C TRP A 61 22.65 6.83 -17.44
N PHE A 62 23.16 5.67 -17.02
CA PHE A 62 22.45 4.39 -17.17
C PHE A 62 21.15 4.36 -16.35
N TYR A 63 21.18 4.84 -15.10
CA TYR A 63 19.98 4.90 -14.25
C TYR A 63 19.00 5.98 -14.73
N GLN A 64 19.47 7.07 -15.33
CA GLN A 64 18.61 8.06 -15.96
C GLN A 64 17.77 7.43 -17.08
N ILE A 65 18.40 6.66 -17.97
CA ILE A 65 17.68 5.95 -19.04
C ILE A 65 16.66 4.96 -18.46
N LEU A 66 17.05 4.14 -17.48
CA LEU A 66 16.13 3.21 -16.82
C LEU A 66 14.95 3.92 -16.14
N PHE A 67 15.18 5.11 -15.59
CA PHE A 67 14.14 5.89 -14.93
C PHE A 67 13.15 6.50 -15.92
N GLU A 68 13.62 7.03 -17.04
CA GLU A 68 12.73 7.51 -18.10
C GLU A 68 11.86 6.37 -18.66
N ILE A 69 12.45 5.19 -18.86
CA ILE A 69 11.71 3.98 -19.21
C ILE A 69 10.67 3.68 -18.13
N PHE A 70 11.07 3.64 -16.86
CA PHE A 70 10.15 3.42 -15.75
C PHE A 70 8.99 4.43 -15.75
N LEU A 71 9.26 5.73 -15.91
CA LEU A 71 8.24 6.77 -15.93
C LEU A 71 7.26 6.62 -17.10
N ALA A 72 7.75 6.19 -18.27
CA ALA A 72 6.91 5.94 -19.44
C ALA A 72 5.97 4.75 -19.25
N PHE A 73 6.42 3.69 -18.58
CA PHE A 73 5.61 2.49 -18.33
C PHE A 73 4.77 2.58 -17.06
N ASN A 74 5.15 3.41 -16.09
CA ASN A 74 4.44 3.56 -14.83
C ASN A 74 3.27 4.56 -14.94
N THR A 75 2.17 4.07 -15.51
CA THR A 75 0.92 4.82 -15.67
C THR A 75 0.14 4.96 -14.36
N GLU A 76 0.35 4.05 -13.42
CA GLU A 76 -0.46 3.89 -12.20
C GLU A 76 0.07 4.74 -11.03
N LYS A 77 -0.02 6.07 -11.17
CA LYS A 77 0.54 7.02 -10.18
C LYS A 77 -0.30 7.19 -8.92
N PHE A 78 -1.53 6.71 -8.91
CA PHE A 78 -2.50 6.88 -7.80
C PHE A 78 -2.71 5.60 -6.99
N ARG A 79 -1.90 4.56 -7.23
CA ARG A 79 -1.99 3.31 -6.48
C ARG A 79 -0.69 2.52 -6.47
N ILE A 80 -0.44 1.80 -5.39
CA ILE A 80 0.63 0.81 -5.28
C ILE A 80 0.00 -0.54 -4.96
N TYR A 81 0.28 -1.52 -5.82
CA TYR A 81 -0.07 -2.92 -5.60
C TYR A 81 1.23 -3.72 -5.46
N ARG A 82 1.62 -4.04 -4.23
CA ARG A 82 2.92 -4.68 -3.98
C ARG A 82 2.83 -5.76 -2.91
N LEU A 83 3.68 -6.77 -3.06
CA LEU A 83 3.92 -7.79 -2.04
C LEU A 83 5.02 -7.31 -1.08
N TYR A 84 4.72 -7.27 0.20
CA TYR A 84 5.66 -6.90 1.26
C TYR A 84 5.83 -8.04 2.26
N GLU A 85 6.98 -8.07 2.91
CA GLU A 85 7.25 -8.91 4.09
C GLU A 85 6.52 -8.33 5.31
N ASN A 86 6.09 -9.19 6.24
CA ASN A 86 5.33 -8.79 7.43
C ASN A 86 6.04 -7.72 8.27
N GLU A 87 7.37 -7.81 8.36
CA GLU A 87 8.22 -6.86 9.06
C GLU A 87 8.15 -5.48 8.41
N ILE A 88 8.14 -5.44 7.08
CA ILE A 88 8.04 -4.21 6.29
C ILE A 88 6.65 -3.58 6.42
N ILE A 89 5.59 -4.39 6.42
CA ILE A 89 4.21 -3.92 6.66
C ILE A 89 4.10 -3.34 8.07
N THR A 90 4.65 -4.02 9.07
CA THR A 90 4.64 -3.58 10.47
C THR A 90 5.39 -2.26 10.64
N LEU A 91 6.56 -2.11 10.03
CA LEU A 91 7.31 -0.85 10.02
C LEU A 91 6.51 0.27 9.34
N MET A 92 5.95 0.02 8.16
CA MET A 92 5.19 1.04 7.43
C MET A 92 3.97 1.49 8.23
N PHE A 93 3.24 0.55 8.86
CA PHE A 93 2.04 0.89 9.62
C PHE A 93 2.40 1.63 10.91
N SER A 94 3.50 1.29 11.58
CA SER A 94 3.95 2.02 12.77
C SER A 94 4.37 3.45 12.44
N LEU A 95 4.99 3.69 11.27
CA LEU A 95 5.31 5.04 10.80
C LEU A 95 4.06 5.84 10.41
N LEU A 96 3.04 5.19 9.84
CA LEU A 96 1.81 5.86 9.39
C LEU A 96 0.79 6.10 10.51
N LYS A 97 0.74 5.25 11.53
CA LYS A 97 -0.27 5.28 12.59
C LYS A 97 -0.44 6.65 13.28
N PRO A 98 0.62 7.42 13.58
CA PRO A 98 0.47 8.76 14.16
C PRO A 98 -0.28 9.76 13.27
N TYR A 99 -0.26 9.55 11.94
CA TYR A 99 -0.88 10.42 10.95
C TYR A 99 -2.21 9.89 10.43
N LEU A 100 -2.40 8.57 10.48
CA LEU A 100 -3.60 7.86 10.05
C LEU A 100 -4.24 7.18 11.29
N PRO A 101 -4.97 7.92 12.14
CA PRO A 101 -5.39 7.42 13.45
C PRO A 101 -6.29 6.18 13.38
N THR A 102 -7.09 6.05 12.32
CA THR A 102 -7.98 4.91 12.05
C THR A 102 -7.28 3.71 11.41
N LEU A 103 -5.99 3.80 11.08
CA LEU A 103 -5.23 2.67 10.56
C LEU A 103 -5.17 1.54 11.59
N ILE A 104 -5.56 0.33 11.20
CA ILE A 104 -5.51 -0.85 12.08
C ILE A 104 -4.05 -1.17 12.43
N GLU A 105 -3.77 -1.47 13.69
CA GLU A 105 -2.43 -1.89 14.09
C GLU A 105 -2.16 -3.33 13.61
N THR A 106 -0.94 -3.60 13.14
CA THR A 106 -0.62 -4.93 12.56
C THR A 106 -0.78 -6.07 13.56
N LYS A 107 -0.58 -5.81 14.85
CA LYS A 107 -0.80 -6.78 15.93
C LYS A 107 -2.25 -7.29 15.98
N ASP A 108 -3.21 -6.48 15.56
CA ASP A 108 -4.64 -6.80 15.56
C ASP A 108 -5.06 -7.55 14.28
N LEU A 109 -4.20 -7.63 13.27
CA LEU A 109 -4.52 -8.27 12.01
C LEU A 109 -4.38 -9.80 12.07
N ASP A 110 -3.55 -10.34 12.97
CA ASP A 110 -3.12 -11.74 12.96
C ASP A 110 -2.66 -12.19 11.56
N LEU A 111 -1.53 -11.62 11.12
CA LEU A 111 -0.96 -11.86 9.79
C LEU A 111 -0.60 -13.34 9.56
N ALA A 112 -0.28 -14.08 10.64
CA ALA A 112 0.11 -15.49 10.57
C ALA A 112 -1.08 -16.37 10.14
N ASN A 113 -2.28 -16.09 10.66
CA ASN A 113 -3.51 -16.81 10.31
C ASN A 113 -4.34 -16.10 9.23
N SER A 114 -3.70 -15.26 8.41
CA SER A 114 -4.39 -14.51 7.35
C SER A 114 -5.11 -15.35 6.30
N PHE A 115 -4.72 -16.61 6.13
CA PHE A 115 -5.35 -17.55 5.20
C PHE A 115 -6.81 -17.89 5.56
N ILE A 116 -7.20 -17.74 6.83
CA ILE A 116 -8.59 -17.94 7.31
C ILE A 116 -9.37 -16.63 7.46
N TRP A 117 -8.79 -15.47 7.11
CA TRP A 117 -9.52 -14.22 7.26
C TRP A 117 -10.83 -14.23 6.49
N MET A 118 -11.84 -13.66 7.12
CA MET A 118 -13.15 -13.44 6.55
C MET A 118 -13.65 -12.09 7.01
N THR A 119 -13.90 -11.19 6.07
CA THR A 119 -14.49 -9.88 6.33
C THR A 119 -15.94 -9.90 5.84
N TYR A 120 -16.88 -9.58 6.72
CA TYR A 120 -18.30 -9.44 6.39
C TYR A 120 -18.66 -7.96 6.39
N ASP A 121 -19.16 -7.46 5.28
CA ASP A 121 -19.48 -6.03 5.13
C ASP A 121 -20.63 -5.83 4.14
N GLU A 122 -21.67 -5.10 4.55
CA GLU A 122 -22.88 -4.80 3.75
C GLU A 122 -23.45 -6.03 3.00
N GLY A 123 -23.56 -7.15 3.72
CA GLY A 123 -24.05 -8.44 3.19
C GLY A 123 -23.06 -9.19 2.29
N GLY A 124 -21.90 -8.59 2.00
CA GLY A 124 -20.79 -9.20 1.27
C GLY A 124 -19.90 -10.06 2.17
N GLN A 125 -19.25 -11.04 1.55
CA GLN A 125 -18.31 -11.96 2.20
C GLN A 125 -16.97 -11.88 1.46
N PHE A 126 -15.94 -11.37 2.12
CA PHE A 126 -14.62 -11.14 1.54
C PHE A 126 -13.60 -12.04 2.23
N LYS A 127 -13.23 -13.11 1.53
CA LYS A 127 -12.22 -14.05 2.01
C LYS A 127 -10.83 -13.44 1.90
N GLN A 128 -9.98 -13.74 2.89
CA GLN A 128 -8.53 -13.56 2.78
C GLN A 128 -8.08 -12.11 2.59
N MET A 129 -8.89 -11.14 3.01
CA MET A 129 -8.56 -9.72 2.92
C MET A 129 -9.20 -8.92 4.05
N LYS A 130 -8.57 -7.81 4.40
CA LYS A 130 -9.06 -6.82 5.37
C LYS A 130 -8.84 -5.40 4.82
N LEU A 131 -9.82 -4.54 5.04
CA LEU A 131 -9.62 -3.09 4.95
C LEU A 131 -8.90 -2.65 6.22
N VAL A 132 -7.74 -2.01 6.09
CA VAL A 132 -6.94 -1.57 7.25
C VAL A 132 -6.97 -0.07 7.45
N TYR A 133 -7.34 0.68 6.42
CA TYR A 133 -7.56 2.12 6.52
C TYR A 133 -8.47 2.59 5.39
N SER A 134 -9.36 3.52 5.72
CA SER A 134 -10.12 4.34 4.76
C SER A 134 -10.24 5.75 5.30
N ARG A 135 -9.83 6.74 4.49
CA ARG A 135 -9.91 8.16 4.81
C ARG A 135 -11.35 8.61 5.02
N GLU A 136 -12.25 8.14 4.18
CA GLU A 136 -13.67 8.48 4.20
C GLU A 136 -14.47 7.61 5.20
N GLY A 137 -13.79 6.71 5.93
CA GLY A 137 -14.46 5.79 6.87
C GLY A 137 -15.37 4.78 6.18
N LEU A 138 -15.10 4.45 4.91
CA LEU A 138 -15.89 3.49 4.15
C LEU A 138 -15.64 2.05 4.62
N GLY A 139 -16.65 1.20 4.46
CA GLY A 139 -16.51 -0.25 4.58
C GLY A 139 -15.79 -0.87 3.38
N LEU A 140 -15.29 -2.10 3.54
CA LEU A 140 -14.52 -2.81 2.51
C LEU A 140 -15.28 -2.93 1.18
N LYS A 141 -16.59 -3.23 1.21
CA LYS A 141 -17.39 -3.37 -0.03
C LYS A 141 -17.41 -2.06 -0.82
N ARG A 142 -17.63 -0.93 -0.14
CA ARG A 142 -17.66 0.40 -0.77
C ARG A 142 -16.29 0.80 -1.30
N VAL A 143 -15.22 0.52 -0.56
CA VAL A 143 -13.85 0.75 -1.04
C VAL A 143 -13.56 -0.09 -2.30
N MET A 144 -13.98 -1.35 -2.33
CA MET A 144 -13.81 -2.21 -3.50
C MET A 144 -14.59 -1.71 -4.72
N LEU A 145 -15.78 -1.15 -4.54
CA LEU A 145 -16.55 -0.50 -5.61
C LEU A 145 -15.87 0.80 -6.09
N LYS A 146 -15.50 1.69 -5.16
CA LYS A 146 -14.78 2.95 -5.42
C LYS A 146 -13.57 2.74 -6.32
N HIS A 147 -12.78 1.69 -6.05
CA HIS A 147 -11.55 1.36 -6.80
C HIS A 147 -11.75 0.34 -7.93
N LYS A 148 -13.01 0.02 -8.28
CA LYS A 148 -13.39 -0.91 -9.35
C LYS A 148 -12.75 -2.31 -9.22
N ILE A 149 -12.51 -2.74 -7.99
CA ILE A 149 -12.06 -4.11 -7.67
C ILE A 149 -13.24 -5.07 -7.77
N LEU A 150 -14.41 -4.61 -7.32
CA LEU A 150 -15.69 -5.28 -7.51
C LEU A 150 -16.48 -4.49 -8.56
N LEU A 151 -17.10 -5.19 -9.51
CA LEU A 151 -18.01 -4.57 -10.47
C LEU A 151 -19.39 -4.41 -9.82
N GLU A 152 -20.01 -3.24 -9.97
CA GLU A 152 -21.42 -3.05 -9.59
C GLU A 152 -22.28 -4.10 -10.29
N LYS A 153 -23.13 -4.78 -9.51
CA LYS A 153 -24.12 -5.72 -10.01
C LYS A 153 -25.48 -5.05 -10.06
#